data_AF-A0A957C2T7-F1
#
_entry.id   AF-A0A957C2T7-F1
#
_cell.length_a   1.000
_cell.length_b   1.000
_cell.length_c   1.000
_cell.angle_alpha   90.00
_cell.angle_beta   90.00
_cell.angle_gamma   90.00
#
_symmetry.space_group_name_H-M   'P 1'
#
loop_
_entity.id
_entity.type
_entity.pdbx_description
1 polymer ?
#
loop_
_entity_poly.entity_id
_entity_poly.type
_entity_poly.pdbx_seq_one_letter_code
_entity_poly.pdbx_strand_id
1 'polypeptide(L)' 'PSIILDFLGLVSIFLGFTNLLPFPPLDGGRVVFVLIEMVRGKPVPIQVENLVYRIGIALLLGLGVIVIIYDIINPLNLGS' A
#
# COMPACT_ATOMS: atom_id res chain seq x y z
N PRO A 1 -23.35 -13.49 17.01
CA PRO A 1 -23.13 -12.03 16.90
C PRO A 1 -21.69 -11.60 17.23
N SER A 2 -21.06 -12.15 18.28
CA SER A 2 -19.68 -11.82 18.69
C SER A 2 -18.62 -12.18 17.64
N ILE A 3 -18.66 -13.40 17.09
CA ILE A 3 -17.66 -13.87 16.09
C ILE A 3 -17.54 -12.93 14.88
N ILE A 4 -18.67 -12.40 14.39
CA ILE A 4 -18.68 -11.46 13.26
C ILE A 4 -18.07 -10.11 13.67
N LEU A 5 -18.38 -9.62 14.87
CA LEU A 5 -17.83 -8.36 15.38
C LEU A 5 -16.33 -8.48 15.65
N ASP A 6 -15.88 -9.62 16.21
CA ASP A 6 -14.47 -9.90 16.47
C ASP A 6 -13.69 -10.03 15.15
N PHE A 7 -14.27 -10.71 14.15
CA PHE A 7 -13.69 -10.81 12.81
C PHE A 7 -13.60 -9.44 12.12
N LEU A 8 -14.68 -8.65 12.15
CA LEU A 8 -14.69 -7.30 11.58
C LEU A 8 -13.70 -6.37 12.29
N GLY A 9 -13.58 -6.49 13.62
CA GLY A 9 -12.60 -5.77 14.41
C GLY A 9 -11.17 -6.13 13.99
N LEU A 10 -10.87 -7.42 13.85
CA LEU A 10 -9.57 -7.90 13.39
C LEU A 10 -9.23 -7.40 11.98
N VAL A 11 -10.16 -7.54 11.04
CA VAL A 11 -10.01 -7.03 9.67
C VAL A 11 -9.79 -5.53 9.66
N SER A 12 -10.55 -4.77 10.46
CA SER A 12 -10.39 -3.31 10.56
C SER A 12 -9.01 -2.90 11.08
N ILE A 13 -8.46 -3.63 12.05
CA ILE A 13 -7.11 -3.39 12.56
C ILE A 13 -6.07 -3.64 11.47
N PHE A 14 -6.18 -4.76 10.74
CA PHE A 14 -5.25 -5.06 9.66
C PHE A 14 -5.34 -4.05 8.52
N LEU A 15 -6.56 -3.68 8.11
CA LEU A 15 -6.78 -2.66 7.08
C LEU A 15 -6.24 -1.30 7.51
N GLY A 16 -6.50 -0.88 8.75
CA GLY A 16 -5.96 0.35 9.32
C GLY A 16 -4.43 0.33 9.37
N PHE A 17 -3.84 -0.77 9.82
CA PHE A 17 -2.40 -0.96 9.86
C PHE A 17 -1.76 -0.90 8.47
N THR A 18 -2.31 -1.63 7.48
CA THR A 18 -1.81 -1.59 6.11
C THR A 18 -1.98 -0.22 5.49
N ASN A 19 -3.10 0.47 5.74
CA ASN A 19 -3.33 1.81 5.21
C ASN A 19 -2.35 2.84 5.78
N LEU A 20 -1.82 2.66 6.98
CA LEU A 20 -0.81 3.56 7.55
C LEU A 20 0.59 3.36 6.97
N LEU A 21 0.82 2.32 6.18
CA LEU A 21 2.13 2.09 5.56
C LEU A 21 2.44 3.20 4.53
N PRO A 22 3.72 3.58 4.40
CA PRO A 22 4.15 4.66 3.51
C PRO A 22 4.23 4.19 2.03
N PHE A 23 3.16 3.60 1.50
CA PHE A 23 3.07 3.17 0.10
C PHE A 23 1.96 3.94 -0.64
N PRO A 24 2.23 4.58 -1.79
CA PRO A 24 1.17 5.03 -2.70
C PRO A 24 0.48 3.77 -3.23
N PRO A 25 -0.85 3.55 -3.17
CA PRO A 25 -1.98 4.48 -3.08
C PRO A 25 -2.66 4.60 -1.71
N LEU A 26 -2.02 4.13 -0.64
CA LEU A 26 -2.59 4.03 0.70
C LEU A 26 -2.55 5.38 1.44
N ASP A 27 -3.45 5.54 2.42
CA ASP A 27 -3.60 6.78 3.20
C ASP A 27 -2.29 7.22 3.90
N GLY A 28 -1.47 6.26 4.31
CA GLY A 28 -0.18 6.46 4.96
C GLY A 28 0.85 7.13 4.06
N GLY A 29 0.76 6.93 2.74
CA GLY A 29 1.55 7.69 1.77
C GLY A 29 1.24 9.19 1.83
N ARG A 30 -0.05 9.54 1.93
CA ARG A 30 -0.50 10.93 2.11
C ARG A 30 -0.07 11.49 3.46
N VAL A 31 -0.15 10.70 4.53
CA VAL A 31 0.34 11.07 5.87
C VAL A 31 1.83 11.44 5.81
N VAL A 32 2.67 10.68 5.11
CA VAL A 32 4.08 11.02 4.94
C VAL A 32 4.26 12.37 4.24
N PHE A 33 3.51 12.65 3.16
CA PHE A 33 3.57 13.96 2.51
C PHE A 33 3.18 15.10 3.47
N VAL A 34 2.11 14.93 4.24
CA VAL A 34 1.67 15.93 5.22
C VAL A 34 2.71 16.13 6.33
N LEU A 35 3.35 15.06 6.81
CA LEU A 35 4.45 15.17 7.79
C LEU A 35 5.64 15.91 7.20
N ILE A 36 5.98 15.65 5.94
CA ILE A 36 7.03 16.39 5.22
C ILE A 36 6.63 17.86 5.08
N GLU A 37 5.39 18.17 4.72
CA GLU A 37 4.89 19.55 4.62
C GLU A 37 4.96 20.28 5.97
N MET A 38 4.61 19.59 7.06
CA MET A 38 4.67 20.13 8.41
C MET A 38 6.10 20.49 8.82
N VAL A 39 7.07 19.61 8.54
CA VAL A 39 8.50 19.88 8.81
C VAL A 39 9.05 20.97 7.89
N ARG A 40 8.61 21.01 6.63
CA ARG A 40 9.14 21.91 5.60
C ARG A 40 8.46 23.28 5.60
N GLY A 41 7.34 23.43 6.30
CA GLY A 41 6.53 24.65 6.39
C GLY A 41 5.90 25.11 5.07
N LYS A 42 5.97 24.29 4.02
CA LYS A 42 5.45 24.62 2.68
C LYS A 42 4.91 23.37 1.97
N PRO A 43 3.80 23.49 1.22
CA PRO A 43 3.18 22.35 0.56
C PRO A 43 4.13 21.66 -0.41
N VAL A 44 3.99 20.35 -0.56
CA VAL A 44 4.67 19.58 -1.60
C VAL A 44 4.05 19.94 -2.95
N PRO A 45 4.86 20.26 -3.97
CA PRO A 45 4.30 20.54 -5.29
C PRO A 45 3.48 19.35 -5.78
N ILE A 46 2.25 19.61 -6.22
CA ILE A 46 1.32 18.60 -6.75
C ILE A 46 1.96 17.75 -7.86
N GLN A 47 2.86 18.32 -8.65
CA GLN A 47 3.62 17.61 -9.68
C GLN A 47 4.51 16.51 -9.10
N VAL A 48 5.15 16.78 -7.96
CA VAL A 48 6.01 15.81 -7.24
C VAL A 48 5.15 14.73 -6.60
N GLU A 49 4.05 15.10 -5.96
CA GLU A 49 3.12 14.13 -5.37
C GLU A 49 2.56 13.19 -6.45
N ASN A 50 2.08 13.74 -7.56
CA ASN A 50 1.56 12.97 -8.70
C ASN A 50 2.62 12.05 -9.31
N LEU A 51 3.87 12.52 -9.41
CA LEU A 51 4.97 11.71 -9.93
C LEU A 51 5.26 10.52 -9.00
N VAL A 52 5.36 10.76 -7.70
CA VAL A 52 5.60 9.69 -6.71
C VAL A 52 4.44 8.70 -6.70
N TYR A 53 3.19 9.17 -6.78
CA TYR A 53 2.02 8.30 -6.88
C TYR A 53 2.05 7.42 -8.13
N ARG A 54 2.32 8.02 -9.30
CA ARG A 54 2.40 7.30 -10.57
C ARG A 54 3.51 6.25 -10.57
N ILE A 55 4.71 6.63 -10.10
CA ILE A 55 5.84 5.71 -10.00
C ILE A 55 5.51 4.59 -9.01
N GLY A 56 4.98 4.91 -7.84
CA GLY A 56 4.62 3.93 -6.81
C GLY A 56 3.60 2.92 -7.31
N ILE A 57 2.51 3.37 -7.93
CA ILE A 57 1.49 2.49 -8.51
C ILE A 57 2.09 1.65 -9.65
N ALA A 58 2.88 2.23 -10.55
CA ALA A 58 3.51 1.50 -11.64
C ALA A 58 4.46 0.40 -11.12
N LEU A 59 5.22 0.70 -10.05
CA LEU A 59 6.09 -0.27 -9.38
C LEU A 59 5.30 -1.39 -8.71
N LEU A 60 4.22 -1.06 -8.00
CA LEU A 60 3.36 -2.05 -7.35
C LEU A 60 2.69 -2.98 -8.38
N LEU A 61 2.11 -2.40 -9.43
CA LEU A 61 1.49 -3.18 -10.50
C LEU A 61 2.53 -4.00 -11.26
N GLY A 62 3.69 -3.43 -11.56
CA GLY A 62 4.81 -4.12 -12.21
C GLY A 62 5.31 -5.29 -11.37
N LEU A 63 5.49 -5.08 -10.06
CA LEU A 63 5.83 -6.15 -9.11
C LEU A 63 4.74 -7.23 -9.11
N GLY A 64 3.47 -6.85 -9.08
CA GLY A 64 2.36 -7.79 -9.15
C GLY A 64 2.40 -8.66 -10.41
N VAL A 65 2.62 -8.06 -11.58
CA VAL A 65 2.78 -8.80 -12.85
C VAL A 65 3.98 -9.74 -12.79
N ILE A 66 5.12 -9.26 -12.30
CA ILE A 66 6.33 -10.09 -12.14
C ILE A 66 6.04 -11.28 -11.24
N VAL A 67 5.44 -11.07 -10.07
CA VAL A 67 5.09 -12.13 -9.12
C VAL A 67 4.17 -13.16 -9.77
N ILE A 68 3.13 -12.72 -10.49
CA ILE A 68 2.21 -13.61 -11.21
C ILE A 68 2.97 -14.43 -12.27
N ILE A 69 3.87 -13.82 -13.03
CA ILE A 69 4.69 -14.54 -14.02
C ILE A 69 5.59 -15.58 -13.33
N TYR A 70 6.21 -15.21 -12.22
CA TYR A 70 7.05 -16.14 -11.44
C TYR A 70 6.24 -17.32 -10.90
N ASP A 71 5.03 -17.06 -10.39
CA ASP A 71 4.12 -18.09 -9.89
C ASP A 71 3.64 -19.02 -11.03
N ILE A 72 3.41 -18.50 -12.24
CA ILE A 72 3.03 -19.33 -13.40
C ILE A 72 4.21 -20.17 -13.90
N ILE A 73 5.43 -19.63 -13.93
CA ILE A 73 6.61 -20.33 -14.44
C ILE A 73 7.14 -21.36 -13.44
N ASN A 74 7.15 -21.00 -12.16
CA ASN A 74 7.54 -21.86 -11.06
C ASN A 74 6.35 -22.01 -10.11
N PRO A 75 5.29 -22.73 -10.53
CA PRO A 75 4.18 -22.98 -9.65
C PRO A 75 4.75 -23.67 -8.42
N LEU A 76 4.53 -23.05 -7.26
CA LEU A 76 4.88 -23.66 -5.98
C LEU A 76 4.15 -25.01 -5.95
N ASN A 77 4.89 -26.10 -6.12
CA ASN A 77 4.34 -27.43 -5.99
C ASN A 77 4.12 -27.67 -4.49
N LEU A 78 2.98 -27.19 -4.00
CA LEU A 78 2.47 -27.46 -2.66
C LEU A 78 1.92 -28.90 -2.55
N GLY A 79 2.21 -29.76 -3.53
CA GLY A 79 1.91 -31.18 -3.55
C GLY A 79 2.94 -32.00 -2.78
N SER A 80 2.82 -31.95 -1.45
CA SER A 80 2.92 -33.10 -0.54
C SER A 80 1.95 -32.88 0.61
#